data_AF-A0A8D2NR85-F1
#
_entry.id   AF-A0A8D2NR85-F1
#
_cell.length_a   1.000
_cell.length_b   1.000
_cell.length_c   1.000
_cell.angle_alpha   90.00
_cell.angle_beta   90.00
_cell.angle_gamma   90.00
#
_symmetry.space_group_name_H-M   'P 1'
#
loop_
_entity.id
_entity.type
_entity.pdbx_description
1 polymer ?
#
loop_
_entity_poly.entity_id
_entity_poly.type
_entity_poly.pdbx_seq_one_letter_code
_entity_poly.pdbx_strand_id
1 'polypeptide(L)'
;MSQAPFARKPVFKVCYICGREFGSHSIAIHEPKCLEKWRIENNQLPKRLRRPEPRKPEILTGTGNYTLADENEAAYYSAQAQLVPCRNCGRTFFPDRLPVHERCCKGGSSTARLPSAAAGKSAKAPRSGTGSAGGEPSSKARQGTSRAASAVPDEVNC
;
A
#
# COMPACT_ATOMS: atom_id res chain seq x y z
N MET A 1 -11.78 23.15 31.95
CA MET A 1 -11.72 22.77 30.52
C MET A 1 -11.07 21.38 30.43
N SER A 2 -11.81 20.35 30.08
CA SER A 2 -11.31 18.97 30.02
C SER A 2 -10.75 18.69 28.63
N GLN A 3 -9.42 18.71 28.47
CA GLN A 3 -8.79 18.27 27.21
C GLN A 3 -8.97 16.77 27.07
N ALA A 4 -9.64 16.34 26.00
CA ALA A 4 -9.69 14.94 25.61
C ALA A 4 -8.28 14.45 25.23
N PRO A 5 -7.87 13.23 25.61
CA PRO A 5 -6.56 12.70 25.25
C PRO A 5 -6.46 12.59 23.73
N PHE A 6 -5.41 13.19 23.15
CA PHE A 6 -5.09 13.06 21.74
C PHE A 6 -4.99 11.58 21.37
N ALA A 7 -5.93 11.08 20.56
CA ALA A 7 -5.83 9.76 19.96
C ALA A 7 -4.50 9.69 19.19
N ARG A 8 -3.55 8.91 19.70
CA ARG A 8 -2.25 8.70 19.04
C ARG A 8 -2.55 8.04 17.69
N LYS A 9 -2.13 8.67 16.60
CA LYS A 9 -2.26 8.08 15.26
C LYS A 9 -1.60 6.69 15.28
N PRO A 10 -2.26 5.64 14.77
CA PRO A 10 -1.66 4.32 14.67
C PRO A 10 -0.36 4.38 13.88
N VAL A 11 0.68 3.75 14.41
CA VAL A 11 2.00 3.64 13.77
C VAL A 11 2.01 2.46 12.80
N PHE A 12 2.23 2.75 11.53
CA PHE A 12 2.37 1.75 10.47
C PHE A 12 3.81 1.63 10.01
N LYS A 13 4.23 0.40 9.71
CA LYS A 13 5.51 0.06 9.09
C LYS A 13 5.26 -0.51 7.70
N VAL A 14 6.09 -0.10 6.74
CA VAL A 14 6.07 -0.62 5.37
C VAL A 14 6.91 -1.88 5.29
N CYS A 15 6.37 -2.95 4.70
CA CYS A 15 7.17 -4.13 4.39
C CYS A 15 8.15 -3.83 3.26
N TYR A 16 9.44 -4.00 3.52
CA TYR A 16 10.51 -3.78 2.53
C TYR A 16 10.49 -4.74 1.32
N ILE A 17 9.62 -5.76 1.36
CA ILE A 17 9.48 -6.76 0.30
C ILE A 17 8.30 -6.42 -0.60
N CYS A 18 7.09 -6.35 -0.03
CA CYS A 18 5.87 -6.16 -0.80
C CYS A 18 5.30 -4.74 -0.78
N GLY A 19 5.91 -3.81 -0.04
CA GLY A 19 5.52 -2.41 0.03
C GLY A 19 4.17 -2.13 0.71
N ARG A 20 3.56 -3.14 1.35
CA ARG A 20 2.30 -2.98 2.10
C ARG A 20 2.55 -2.47 3.51
N GLU A 21 1.58 -1.71 4.03
CA GLU A 21 1.59 -1.17 5.38
C GLU A 21 1.02 -2.19 6.37
N PHE A 22 1.67 -2.31 7.51
CA PHE A 22 1.27 -3.18 8.61
C PHE A 22 1.42 -2.44 9.93
N GLY A 23 0.63 -2.83 10.93
CA GLY A 23 0.85 -2.37 12.29
C GLY A 23 2.19 -2.87 12.82
N SER A 24 2.75 -2.16 13.81
CA SER A 24 4.08 -2.49 14.38
C SER A 24 4.21 -3.93 14.91
N HIS A 25 3.12 -4.56 15.34
CA HIS A 25 3.12 -5.96 15.75
C HIS A 25 2.95 -6.93 14.56
N SER A 26 2.06 -6.61 13.61
CA SER A 26 1.78 -7.51 12.48
C SER A 26 2.92 -7.56 11.48
N ILE A 27 3.73 -6.50 11.35
CA ILE A 27 4.91 -6.49 10.47
C ILE A 27 5.95 -7.55 10.86
N ALA A 28 6.16 -7.80 12.16
CA ALA A 28 7.13 -8.78 12.65
C ALA A 28 6.77 -10.22 12.25
N ILE A 29 5.48 -10.51 12.10
CA ILE A 29 4.96 -11.81 11.65
C ILE A 29 4.89 -11.83 10.11
N HIS A 30 4.62 -10.68 9.49
CA HIS A 30 4.49 -10.57 8.05
C HIS A 30 5.82 -10.71 7.32
N GLU A 31 6.86 -9.97 7.70
CA GLU A 31 8.17 -9.94 7.03
C GLU A 31 8.78 -11.33 6.78
N PRO A 32 8.91 -12.23 7.79
CA PRO A 32 9.50 -13.54 7.56
C PRO A 32 8.65 -14.38 6.60
N LYS A 33 7.32 -14.33 6.73
CA LYS A 33 6.40 -15.05 5.82
C LYS A 33 6.46 -14.49 4.40
N CYS A 34 6.60 -13.17 4.26
CA CYS A 34 6.72 -12.51 2.96
C CYS A 34 8.05 -12.87 2.27
N LEU A 35 9.14 -12.94 3.04
CA LEU A 35 10.45 -13.34 2.54
C LEU A 35 10.45 -14.81 2.10
N GLU A 36 9.81 -15.69 2.85
CA GLU A 36 9.68 -17.10 2.48
C GLU A 36 8.92 -17.26 1.15
N LYS A 37 7.77 -16.59 1.00
CA LYS A 37 7.02 -16.56 -0.27
C LYS A 37 7.90 -16.07 -1.42
N TRP A 38 8.65 -14.98 -1.19
CA TRP A 38 9.56 -14.42 -2.18
C TRP A 38 10.64 -15.43 -2.60
N ARG A 39 11.26 -16.14 -1.65
CA ARG A 39 12.29 -17.14 -1.94
C ARG A 39 11.74 -18.30 -2.76
N ILE A 40 10.55 -18.79 -2.41
CA ILE A 40 9.88 -19.85 -3.17
C ILE A 40 9.65 -19.39 -4.60
N GLU A 41 9.00 -18.24 -4.81
CA GLU A 41 8.74 -17.70 -6.15
C GLU A 41 10.03 -17.48 -6.95
N ASN A 42 11.07 -16.95 -6.30
CA ASN A 42 12.35 -16.69 -6.93
C ASN A 42 13.09 -18.00 -7.30
N ASN A 43 12.99 -19.04 -6.49
CA ASN A 43 13.61 -20.34 -6.76
C ASN A 43 12.93 -21.09 -7.92
N GLN A 44 11.64 -20.84 -8.16
CA GLN A 44 10.92 -21.38 -9.31
C GLN A 44 11.34 -20.73 -10.64
N LEU A 45 12.08 -19.61 -10.60
CA LEU A 45 12.63 -18.99 -11.80
C LEU A 45 13.90 -19.75 -12.26
N PRO A 46 14.14 -19.84 -13.59
CA PRO A 46 15.42 -20.30 -14.13
C PRO A 46 16.58 -19.54 -13.48
N LYS A 47 17.72 -20.20 -13.22
CA LYS A 47 18.89 -19.61 -12.52
C LYS A 47 19.26 -18.20 -13.02
N ARG A 48 19.17 -17.97 -14.33
CA ARG A 48 19.47 -16.69 -15.00
C ARG A 48 18.46 -15.55 -14.74
N LEU A 49 17.25 -15.88 -14.28
CA LEU A 49 16.16 -14.94 -13.98
C LEU A 49 15.93 -14.77 -12.48
N ARG A 50 16.67 -15.51 -11.64
CA ARG A 50 16.60 -15.35 -10.19
C ARG A 50 17.15 -13.99 -9.79
N ARG A 51 16.44 -13.35 -8.87
CA ARG A 51 16.81 -12.06 -8.29
C ARG A 51 17.61 -12.25 -7.01
N PRO A 52 18.46 -11.28 -6.63
CA PRO A 52 19.10 -11.28 -5.32
C PRO A 52 18.06 -11.12 -4.22
N GLU A 53 18.35 -11.69 -3.05
CA GLU A 53 17.46 -11.60 -1.89
C GLU A 53 17.28 -10.14 -1.44
N PRO A 54 16.05 -9.69 -1.16
CA PRO A 54 15.79 -8.38 -0.61
C PRO A 54 16.53 -8.20 0.72
N ARG A 55 17.38 -7.17 0.79
CA ARG A 55 18.04 -6.82 2.05
C ARG A 55 17.11 -5.94 2.88
N LYS A 56 16.94 -6.33 4.14
CA LYS A 56 16.30 -5.47 5.14
C LYS A 56 17.18 -4.22 5.32
N PRO A 57 16.61 -2.99 5.25
CA PRO A 57 17.38 -1.79 5.53
C PRO A 57 17.97 -1.87 6.94
N GLU A 58 19.30 -1.80 7.05
CA GLU A 58 19.97 -1.75 8.34
C GLU A 58 19.72 -0.38 8.96
N ILE A 59 18.76 -0.33 9.88
CA ILE A 59 18.61 0.79 10.80
C ILE A 59 19.78 0.74 11.77
N LEU A 60 20.83 1.53 11.49
CA LEU A 60 21.93 1.74 12.44
C LEU A 60 21.35 2.39 13.70
N THR A 61 21.11 1.58 14.73
CA THR A 61 20.69 1.96 16.08
C THR A 61 21.78 2.69 16.88
N GLY A 62 22.68 3.42 16.21
CA GLY A 62 23.94 3.90 16.79
C GLY A 62 24.10 5.41 16.90
N THR A 63 23.70 6.20 15.91
CA THR A 63 24.09 7.62 15.87
C THR A 63 23.25 8.40 14.85
N GLY A 64 22.11 8.94 15.29
CA GLY A 64 21.33 9.89 14.50
C GLY A 64 19.83 9.80 14.73
N ASN A 65 19.15 10.94 14.58
CA ASN A 65 17.70 11.08 14.64
C ASN A 65 17.04 10.43 13.40
N TYR A 66 17.06 9.09 13.30
CA TYR A 66 16.35 8.37 12.24
C TYR A 66 14.89 8.18 12.65
N THR A 67 13.96 8.68 11.84
CA THR A 67 12.53 8.65 12.15
C THR A 67 11.85 7.43 11.55
N LEU A 68 10.68 7.07 12.09
CA LEU A 68 9.81 6.04 11.50
C LEU A 68 9.47 6.34 10.02
N ALA A 69 9.41 7.62 9.65
CA ALA A 69 9.16 8.00 8.26
C ALA A 69 10.33 7.60 7.36
N ASP A 70 11.56 7.81 7.82
CA ASP A 70 12.76 7.40 7.09
C ASP A 70 12.82 5.87 6.94
N GLU A 71 12.49 5.11 8.01
CA GLU A 71 12.39 3.63 7.96
C GLU A 71 11.42 3.17 6.87
N ASN A 72 10.24 3.81 6.83
CA ASN A 72 9.19 3.47 5.89
C ASN A 72 9.56 3.85 4.45
N GLU A 73 10.24 4.98 4.26
CA GLU A 73 10.75 5.40 2.96
C GLU A 73 11.82 4.43 2.43
N ALA A 74 12.78 4.03 3.27
CA ALA A 74 13.79 3.04 2.90
C ALA A 74 13.17 1.68 2.55
N ALA A 75 12.18 1.24 3.33
CA ALA A 75 11.42 0.03 3.04
C ALA A 75 10.63 0.14 1.72
N TYR A 76 10.03 1.30 1.46
CA TYR A 76 9.29 1.56 0.22
C TYR A 76 10.21 1.48 -1.01
N TYR A 77 11.39 2.09 -0.98
CA TYR A 77 12.36 1.99 -2.06
C TYR A 77 12.85 0.56 -2.29
N SER A 78 13.08 -0.22 -1.21
CA SER A 78 13.45 -1.63 -1.31
C SER A 78 12.36 -2.47 -1.97
N ALA A 79 11.09 -2.21 -1.65
CA ALA A 79 9.96 -2.89 -2.27
C ALA A 79 9.80 -2.52 -3.75
N GLN A 80 10.00 -1.24 -4.12
CA GLN A 80 9.97 -0.79 -5.51
C GLN A 80 11.00 -1.50 -6.39
N ALA A 81 12.21 -1.74 -5.86
CA ALA A 81 13.28 -2.44 -6.58
C ALA A 81 12.92 -3.89 -6.96
N GLN A 82 11.88 -4.46 -6.37
CA GLN A 82 11.43 -5.82 -6.65
C GLN A 82 10.38 -5.89 -7.76
N LEU A 83 9.87 -4.75 -8.21
CA LEU A 83 8.88 -4.70 -9.27
C LEU A 83 9.52 -5.04 -10.62
N VAL A 84 8.80 -5.80 -11.44
CA VAL A 84 9.22 -6.24 -12.76
C VAL A 84 8.34 -5.56 -13.81
N PRO A 85 8.91 -4.95 -14.86
CA PRO A 85 8.13 -4.34 -15.93
C PRO A 85 7.42 -5.41 -16.78
N CYS A 86 6.16 -5.13 -17.12
CA CYS A 86 5.40 -5.91 -18.08
C CYS A 86 6.01 -5.77 -19.48
N ARG A 87 6.17 -6.90 -20.17
CA ARG A 87 6.77 -6.93 -21.53
C ARG A 87 5.93 -6.21 -22.60
N ASN A 88 4.62 -6.04 -22.36
CA ASN A 88 3.70 -5.48 -23.35
C ASN A 88 3.43 -3.98 -23.16
N CYS A 89 3.47 -3.48 -21.91
CA CYS A 89 3.13 -2.07 -21.62
C CYS A 89 4.13 -1.33 -20.73
N GLY A 90 5.20 -1.99 -20.26
CA GLY A 90 6.24 -1.38 -19.43
C GLY A 90 5.84 -1.06 -17.99
N ARG A 91 4.55 -1.15 -17.62
CA ARG A 91 4.12 -0.97 -16.22
C ARG A 91 4.75 -2.02 -15.31
N THR A 92 5.21 -1.59 -14.15
CA THR A 92 5.91 -2.42 -13.18
C THR A 92 4.93 -3.07 -12.19
N PHE A 93 5.10 -4.36 -11.94
CA PHE A 93 4.24 -5.14 -11.04
C PHE A 93 5.09 -6.06 -10.16
N PHE A 94 4.54 -6.48 -9.03
CA PHE A 94 5.11 -7.63 -8.33
C PHE A 94 4.95 -8.89 -9.20
N PRO A 95 5.94 -9.80 -9.15
CA PRO A 95 5.93 -11.04 -9.95
C PRO A 95 4.65 -11.87 -9.77
N ASP A 96 4.05 -11.86 -8.58
CA ASP A 96 2.77 -12.53 -8.28
C ASP A 96 1.57 -11.98 -9.09
N ARG A 97 1.53 -10.65 -9.31
CA ARG A 97 0.41 -9.99 -10.03
C ARG A 97 0.65 -9.84 -11.52
N LEU A 98 1.91 -9.93 -11.97
CA LEU A 98 2.29 -9.72 -13.36
C LEU A 98 1.59 -10.70 -14.33
N PRO A 99 1.50 -12.02 -14.07
CA PRO A 99 0.81 -12.96 -14.96
C PRO A 99 -0.69 -12.67 -15.12
N VAL A 100 -1.34 -12.20 -14.06
CA VAL A 100 -2.76 -11.78 -14.12
C VAL A 100 -2.90 -10.56 -15.02
N HIS A 101 -1.99 -9.59 -14.88
CA HIS A 101 -1.96 -8.42 -15.73
C HIS A 101 -1.68 -8.78 -17.20
N GLU A 102 -0.67 -9.60 -17.48
CA GLU A 102 -0.23 -9.94 -18.84
C GLU A 102 -1.33 -10.63 -19.66
N ARG A 103 -2.17 -11.47 -19.04
CA ARG A 103 -3.32 -12.10 -19.71
C ARG A 103 -4.35 -11.10 -20.26
N CYS A 104 -4.50 -9.95 -19.60
CA CYS A 104 -5.44 -8.90 -19.99
C CYS A 104 -4.74 -7.66 -20.56
N CYS A 105 -3.40 -7.69 -20.68
CA CYS A 105 -2.62 -6.52 -21.05
C CYS A 105 -2.75 -6.26 -22.54
N LYS A 106 -3.53 -5.23 -22.88
CA LYS A 106 -3.81 -4.85 -24.28
C LYS A 106 -2.67 -4.11 -25.00
N GLY A 107 -1.51 -3.96 -24.37
CA GLY A 107 -0.31 -3.35 -24.98
C GLY A 107 -0.51 -1.89 -25.40
N GLY A 108 0.17 -0.97 -24.72
CA GLY A 108 0.31 0.38 -25.26
C GLY A 108 1.39 0.37 -26.32
N SER A 109 1.02 0.22 -27.59
CA SER A 109 1.86 0.68 -28.69
C SER A 109 1.95 2.20 -28.62
N SER A 110 2.99 2.73 -27.97
CA SER A 110 3.55 4.08 -28.19
C SER A 110 4.67 4.32 -27.18
N THR A 111 5.92 4.36 -27.68
CA THR A 111 7.05 5.15 -27.19
C THR A 111 7.22 5.34 -25.67
N ALA A 112 8.33 4.80 -25.18
CA ALA A 112 8.95 5.18 -23.92
C ALA A 112 8.76 6.67 -23.58
N ARG A 113 8.05 6.96 -22.49
CA ARG A 113 8.35 8.14 -21.68
C ARG A 113 9.11 7.65 -20.45
N LEU A 114 10.42 7.71 -20.55
CA LEU A 114 11.29 7.77 -19.37
C LEU A 114 10.87 9.00 -18.55
N PRO A 115 10.81 8.95 -17.21
CA PRO A 115 10.81 10.15 -16.40
C PRO A 115 12.19 10.80 -16.52
N SER A 116 12.29 11.89 -17.29
CA SER A 116 13.51 12.69 -17.37
C SER A 116 13.63 13.54 -16.10
N ALA A 117 14.73 13.34 -15.38
CA ALA A 117 15.17 14.24 -14.32
C ALA A 117 15.76 15.52 -14.94
N ALA A 118 15.15 16.68 -14.65
CA ALA A 118 15.75 18.02 -14.69
C ALA A 118 14.80 18.95 -13.89
N ALA A 119 15.12 19.35 -12.67
CA ALA A 119 15.90 20.54 -12.32
C ALA A 119 15.17 21.89 -12.57
N GLY A 120 14.71 22.51 -11.48
CA GLY A 120 14.97 23.94 -11.23
C GLY A 120 13.89 25.01 -11.50
N LYS A 121 13.37 25.56 -10.40
CA LYS A 121 13.10 27.00 -10.11
C LYS A 121 12.02 27.77 -10.91
N SER A 122 10.93 28.16 -10.24
CA SER A 122 10.65 29.54 -9.80
C SER A 122 9.18 29.79 -9.49
N ALA A 123 8.98 30.66 -8.50
CA ALA A 123 7.73 31.13 -7.94
C ALA A 123 6.81 31.87 -8.94
N LYS A 124 5.49 31.78 -8.69
CA LYS A 124 4.56 32.93 -8.58
C LYS A 124 3.14 32.45 -8.22
N ALA A 125 2.69 32.77 -7.02
CA ALA A 125 1.28 33.11 -6.74
C ALA A 125 1.13 34.63 -7.03
N PRO A 126 -0.07 35.19 -7.35
CA PRO A 126 -1.26 35.11 -6.49
C PRO A 126 -2.67 35.17 -7.17
N ARG A 127 -3.71 35.01 -6.31
CA ARG A 127 -5.07 35.65 -6.26
C ARG A 127 -6.03 35.49 -7.47
N SER A 128 -7.36 35.44 -7.38
CA SER A 128 -8.42 35.43 -6.34
C SER A 128 -9.77 35.23 -7.06
N GLY A 129 -10.82 34.82 -6.35
CA GLY A 129 -12.23 34.82 -6.81
C GLY A 129 -13.03 33.68 -6.16
N THR A 130 -13.66 33.81 -4.99
CA THR A 130 -14.98 34.46 -4.70
C THR A 130 -16.13 33.76 -5.46
N GLY A 131 -17.20 33.22 -4.89
CA GLY A 131 -17.67 33.01 -3.52
C GLY A 131 -19.12 32.42 -3.54
N SER A 132 -19.57 31.89 -2.40
CA SER A 132 -20.98 31.76 -1.91
C SER A 132 -21.96 30.83 -2.68
N ALA A 133 -22.94 30.13 -2.11
CA ALA A 133 -23.59 29.95 -0.80
C ALA A 133 -24.28 28.54 -0.85
N GLY A 134 -24.45 27.75 0.21
CA GLY A 134 -25.39 27.93 1.32
C GLY A 134 -26.70 27.15 1.06
N GLY A 135 -27.05 26.16 1.92
CA GLY A 135 -28.40 25.57 1.94
C GLY A 135 -28.52 24.10 2.39
N GLU A 136 -28.41 23.83 3.69
CA GLU A 136 -29.26 22.83 4.39
C GLU A 136 -30.54 23.55 4.88
N PRO A 137 -31.64 22.92 5.39
CA PRO A 137 -31.88 21.50 5.75
C PRO A 137 -33.29 20.97 5.35
N SER A 138 -33.65 19.77 5.84
CA SER A 138 -34.96 19.42 6.45
C SER A 138 -35.84 18.31 5.82
N SER A 139 -35.79 17.14 6.48
CA SER A 139 -36.88 16.35 7.08
C SER A 139 -38.05 15.70 6.28
N LYS A 140 -38.41 14.48 6.79
CA LYS A 140 -39.64 13.65 6.65
C LYS A 140 -39.76 12.85 5.33
N ALA A 141 -40.23 11.59 5.26
CA ALA A 141 -41.07 10.75 6.12
C ALA A 141 -41.13 9.29 5.60
N ARG A 142 -41.14 8.27 6.50
CA ARG A 142 -42.02 7.05 6.59
C ARG A 142 -42.20 6.17 5.32
N GLN A 143 -41.97 4.84 5.29
CA GLN A 143 -42.73 3.70 5.89
C GLN A 143 -42.02 2.38 5.49
N GLY A 144 -41.81 1.40 6.39
CA GLY A 144 -42.57 0.12 6.46
C GLY A 144 -41.73 -1.06 5.89
N THR A 145 -41.73 -2.32 6.34
CA THR A 145 -42.43 -3.10 7.37
C THR A 145 -41.63 -4.40 7.66
N SER A 146 -41.71 -4.89 8.90
CA SER A 146 -41.76 -6.32 9.35
C SER A 146 -40.74 -7.39 8.88
N ARG A 147 -39.99 -7.97 9.84
CA ARG A 147 -40.05 -9.39 10.31
C ARG A 147 -38.86 -9.67 11.25
N ALA A 148 -39.09 -9.74 12.55
CA ALA A 148 -39.32 -10.96 13.35
C ALA A 148 -38.02 -11.72 13.69
N ALA A 149 -37.58 -11.54 14.93
CA ALA A 149 -36.64 -12.41 15.64
C ALA A 149 -37.37 -13.67 16.12
N SER A 150 -36.69 -14.82 16.18
CA SER A 150 -36.49 -15.59 17.42
C SER A 150 -35.82 -16.95 17.18
N ALA A 151 -34.92 -17.25 18.11
CA ALA A 151 -34.68 -18.56 18.75
C ALA A 151 -33.99 -19.68 17.96
N VAL A 152 -32.74 -19.91 18.38
CA VAL A 152 -32.13 -21.23 18.61
C VAL A 152 -33.07 -22.17 19.39
N PRO A 153 -32.96 -23.48 19.13
CA PRO A 153 -32.49 -24.34 20.22
C PRO A 153 -31.34 -25.29 19.85
N ASP A 154 -30.69 -25.70 20.94
CA ASP A 154 -29.65 -26.70 21.15
C ASP A 154 -30.19 -28.15 20.99
N GLU A 155 -29.34 -29.16 21.26
CA GLU A 155 -29.57 -30.63 21.31
C GLU A 155 -29.20 -31.41 20.01
N VAL A 156 -28.05 -32.09 19.91
CA VAL A 156 -27.60 -33.36 20.55
C VAL A 156 -28.01 -34.64 19.77
N ASN A 157 -26.96 -35.37 19.35
CA ASN A 157 -26.82 -36.83 19.15
C ASN A 157 -27.38 -37.53 17.89
N CYS A 158 -26.48 -37.88 16.96
CA CYS A 158 -26.02 -39.25 16.63
C CYS A 158 -24.86 -39.18 15.62
#